data_AF-A0A7V6QLJ7-F1
#
_entry.id   AF-A0A7V6QLJ7-F1
#
_cell.length_a   1.000
_cell.length_b   1.000
_cell.length_c   1.000
_cell.angle_alpha   90.00
_cell.angle_beta   90.00
_cell.angle_gamma   90.00
#
_symmetry.space_group_name_H-M   'P 1'
#
loop_
_entity.id
_entity.type
_entity.pdbx_description
1 polymer ?
#
loop_
_entity_poly.entity_id
_entity_poly.type
_entity_poly.pdbx_seq_one_letter_code
_entity_poly.pdbx_strand_id
1 'polypeptide(L)' 'MNSQIKAKVKKAIGNQVIEKDYKCPNCNSDVKVKIIFKEDKIICTKCRSDFPIDDGTYKIIEQQFKKMGIF' A
#
# COMPACT_ATOMS: atom_id res chain seq x y z
N MET A 1 10.01 12.25 -3.73
CA MET A 1 9.59 12.09 -5.14
C MET A 1 8.07 12.24 -5.24
N ASN A 2 7.59 13.18 -6.05
CA ASN A 2 6.17 13.40 -6.35
C ASN A 2 5.77 12.46 -7.50
N SER A 3 5.64 11.16 -7.21
CA SER A 3 5.26 10.20 -8.25
C SER A 3 3.81 10.42 -8.66
N GLN A 4 3.57 10.69 -9.94
CA GLN A 4 2.23 10.92 -10.49
C GLN A 4 1.26 9.76 -10.18
N ILE A 5 1.82 8.55 -10.01
CA ILE A 5 1.11 7.33 -9.59
C ILE A 5 0.60 7.47 -8.16
N LYS A 6 1.44 7.92 -7.22
CA LYS A 6 1.04 8.17 -5.83
C LYS A 6 -0.15 9.13 -5.75
N ALA A 7 -0.16 10.20 -6.55
CA ALA A 7 -1.27 11.14 -6.59
C ALA A 7 -2.57 10.50 -7.12
N LYS A 8 -2.49 9.71 -8.21
CA LYS A 8 -3.64 8.97 -8.76
C LYS A 8 -4.20 7.97 -7.76
N VAL A 9 -3.32 7.17 -7.15
CA VAL A 9 -3.66 6.17 -6.14
C VAL A 9 -4.29 6.83 -4.92
N LYS A 10 -3.71 7.91 -4.38
CA LYS A 10 -4.34 8.67 -3.28
C LYS A 10 -5.69 9.27 -3.67
N LYS A 11 -5.87 9.73 -4.91
CA LYS A 11 -7.16 10.25 -5.38
C LYS A 11 -8.23 9.15 -5.45
N ALA A 12 -7.87 7.94 -5.87
CA ALA A 12 -8.79 6.81 -5.95
C ALA A 12 -9.11 6.21 -4.57
N ILE A 13 -8.12 6.10 -3.69
CA ILE A 13 -8.25 5.44 -2.38
C ILE A 13 -8.72 6.42 -1.30
N GLY A 14 -8.42 7.71 -1.45
CA GLY A 14 -8.68 8.74 -0.44
C GLY A 14 -8.03 8.40 0.90
N ASN A 15 -8.87 8.24 1.93
CA ASN A 15 -8.46 7.88 3.29
C ASN A 15 -8.64 6.39 3.61
N GLN A 16 -8.92 5.54 2.62
CA GLN A 16 -9.14 4.12 2.87
C GLN A 16 -7.82 3.42 3.27
N VAL A 17 -7.97 2.42 4.13
CA VAL A 17 -6.91 1.47 4.49
C VAL A 17 -7.12 0.23 3.66
N ILE A 18 -6.10 -0.20 2.93
CA ILE A 18 -6.15 -1.44 2.14
C ILE A 18 -5.44 -2.54 2.92
N GLU A 19 -6.10 -3.68 3.04
CA GLU A 19 -5.51 -4.90 3.59
C GLU A 19 -5.08 -5.82 2.45
N LYS A 20 -3.82 -6.20 2.45
CA LYS A 20 -3.23 -7.06 1.41
C LYS A 20 -2.21 -8.00 2.03
N ASP A 21 -2.11 -9.21 1.48
CA ASP A 21 -1.00 -10.11 1.77
C ASP A 21 0.32 -9.52 1.25
N TYR A 22 1.24 -9.26 2.17
CA TYR A 22 2.56 -8.71 1.91
C TYR A 22 3.57 -9.40 2.83
N LYS A 23 4.72 -9.73 2.25
CA LYS A 23 5.81 -10.32 3.00
C LYS A 23 6.51 -9.24 3.80
N CYS A 24 6.28 -9.21 5.11
CA CYS A 24 6.90 -8.22 5.97
C CYS A 24 8.43 -8.43 6.02
N PRO A 25 9.25 -7.42 5.72
CA PRO A 25 10.71 -7.58 5.71
C PRO A 25 11.30 -7.81 7.11
N ASN A 26 10.61 -7.37 8.16
CA ASN A 26 11.12 -7.49 9.53
C ASN A 26 10.90 -8.90 10.12
N CYS A 27 9.71 -9.47 9.97
CA CYS A 27 9.41 -10.82 10.48
C CYS A 27 9.45 -11.91 9.39
N ASN A 28 9.82 -11.53 8.16
CA ASN A 28 9.93 -12.36 6.97
C ASN A 28 8.74 -13.30 6.72
N SER A 29 7.56 -12.92 7.23
CA SER A 29 6.34 -13.71 7.21
C SER A 29 5.36 -13.11 6.21
N ASP A 30 4.70 -13.97 5.46
CA ASP A 30 3.56 -13.60 4.62
C ASP A 30 2.35 -13.31 5.53
N VAL A 31 1.99 -12.03 5.60
CA VAL A 31 0.95 -11.54 6.51
C VAL A 31 0.10 -10.49 5.83
N LYS A 32 -1.13 -10.31 6.30
CA LYS A 32 -1.92 -9.16 5.89
C LYS A 32 -1.32 -7.90 6.47
N VAL A 33 -0.97 -6.94 5.62
CA VAL A 33 -0.53 -5.61 6.04
C VAL A 33 -1.62 -4.59 5.78
N LYS A 34 -1.66 -3.57 6.63
CA LYS A 34 -2.54 -2.41 6.47
C LYS A 34 -1.77 -1.30 5.79
N ILE A 35 -2.19 -0.93 4.58
CA ILE A 35 -1.59 0.14 3.80
C ILE A 35 -2.39 1.41 4.02
N ILE A 36 -1.76 2.38 4.67
CA ILE A 36 -2.32 3.69 5.01
C ILE A 36 -1.76 4.72 4.04
N PHE A 37 -2.49 5.00 2.97
CA PHE A 37 -2.06 5.92 1.91
C PHE A 37 -1.98 7.37 2.36
N LYS A 38 -2.78 7.78 3.34
CA LYS A 38 -2.72 9.11 3.91
C LYS A 38 -1.34 9.41 4.50
N GLU A 39 -0.80 8.45 5.24
CA GLU A 39 0.47 8.56 5.95
C GLU A 39 1.66 7.96 5.19
N ASP A 40 1.41 7.37 4.02
CA ASP A 40 2.42 6.64 3.25
C ASP A 40 3.08 5.51 4.05
N LYS A 41 2.29 4.77 4.85
CA LYS A 41 2.79 3.71 5.75
C LYS A 41 2.12 2.37 5.51
N ILE A 42 2.89 1.31 5.74
CA ILE A 42 2.45 -0.08 5.77
C ILE A 42 2.65 -0.59 7.19
N ILE A 43 1.59 -1.07 7.82
CA ILE A 43 1.64 -1.67 9.15
C ILE A 43 1.55 -3.18 9.03
N CYS A 44 2.56 -3.88 9.53
CA CYS A 44 2.52 -5.33 9.66
C CYS A 44 1.60 -5.72 10.81
N THR A 45 0.56 -6.52 10.56
CA THR A 45 -0.36 -6.97 11.63
C THR A 45 0.30 -7.90 12.64
N LYS A 46 1.36 -8.63 12.24
CA LYS A 46 2.05 -9.61 13.10
C LYS A 46 3.07 -8.96 14.03
N CYS A 47 4.02 -8.20 13.50
CA CYS A 47 5.07 -7.56 14.31
C CYS A 47 4.77 -6.09 14.65
N ARG A 48 3.65 -5.54 14.19
CA ARG A 48 3.21 -4.15 14.41
C ARG A 48 4.22 -3.08 13.99
N SER A 49 5.23 -3.46 13.22
CA SER A 49 6.18 -2.52 12.63
C SER A 49 5.54 -1.74 11.49
N ASP A 50 5.76 -0.44 11.45
CA ASP A 50 5.42 0.41 10.32
C ASP A 50 6.62 0.61 9.39
N PHE A 51 6.35 0.59 8.08
CA PHE A 51 7.34 0.80 7.03
C PHE A 51 6.82 1.84 6.04
N PRO A 52 7.69 2.67 5.45
CA PRO A 52 7.26 3.58 4.40
C PRO A 52 6.78 2.82 3.17
N ILE A 53 5.75 3.34 2.51
CA ILE A 53 5.33 2.85 1.19
C ILE A 53 6.34 3.32 0.15
N ASP A 54 6.89 2.38 -0.64
CA ASP A 54 7.74 2.68 -1.78
C ASP A 54 6.93 2.85 -3.10
N ASP A 55 7.57 3.43 -4.12
CA ASP A 55 6.96 3.67 -5.43
C ASP A 55 6.54 2.37 -6.15
N GLY A 56 7.23 1.26 -5.90
CA GLY A 56 6.87 -0.07 -6.41
C GLY A 56 5.56 -0.57 -5.81
N THR A 57 5.35 -0.37 -4.51
CA THR A 57 4.07 -0.69 -3.86
C THR A 57 2.91 0.13 -4.46
N TYR A 58 3.12 1.42 -4.74
CA TYR A 58 2.13 2.26 -5.44
C TYR A 58 1.78 1.76 -6.84
N LYS A 59 2.78 1.32 -7.63
CA LYS A 59 2.57 0.73 -8.97
C LYS A 59 1.72 -0.53 -8.92
N ILE A 60 1.98 -1.42 -7.96
CA ILE A 60 1.21 -2.66 -7.82
C ILE A 60 -0.26 -2.35 -7.52
N ILE A 61 -0.51 -1.39 -6.65
CA ILE A 61 -1.88 -0.99 -6.25
C ILE A 61 -2.59 -0.31 -7.42
N GLU A 62 -1.91 0.58 -8.15
CA GLU A 62 -2.47 1.18 -9.38
C GLU A 62 -2.89 0.10 -10.40
N GLN A 63 -2.05 -0.92 -10.61
CA GLN A 63 -2.37 -2.03 -11.51
C GLN A 63 -3.56 -2.87 -11.02
N GLN A 64 -3.64 -3.14 -9.72
CA GLN A 64 -4.79 -3.85 -9.12
C GLN A 64 -6.08 -3.06 -9.32
N PHE A 65 -6.03 -1.75 -9.13
CA PHE A 65 -7.19 -0.88 -9.28
C PHE A 65 -7.66 -0.75 -10.72
N LYS A 66 -6.72 -0.68 -11.67
CA LYS A 66 -7.05 -0.75 -13.11
C LYS A 66 -7.77 -2.04 -13.47
N LYS A 67 -7.36 -3.18 -12.89
CA LYS A 67 -8.06 -4.47 -13.11
C LYS A 67 -9.46 -4.50 -12.51
N MET A 68 -9.72 -3.71 -11.47
CA MET A 68 -11.04 -3.60 -10.82
C MET A 68 -11.93 -2.50 -11.43
N GLY A 69 -11.47 -1.77 -12.45
CA GLY A 69 -12.24 -0.69 -13.08
C GLY A 69 -12.43 0.56 -12.20
N ILE A 70 -11.56 0.75 -11.20
CA ILE A 70 -11.60 1.92 -10.29
C ILE A 70 -10.97 3.16 -10.96
N PHE A 71 -10.16 2.94 -12.01
CA PHE A 71 -9.49 3.98 -12.81
C PHE A 71 -9.97 3.96 -14.27
#